data_AF-A0A9E2VB83-F1
#
_entry.id   AF-A0A9E2VB83-F1
#
_cell.length_a   1.000
_cell.length_b   1.000
_cell.length_c   1.000
_cell.angle_alpha   90.00
_cell.angle_beta   90.00
_cell.angle_gamma   90.00
#
_symmetry.space_group_name_H-M   'P 1'
#
loop_
_entity.id
_entity.type
_entity.pdbx_description
1 polymer ?
#
loop_
_entity_poly.entity_id
_entity_poly.type
_entity_poly.pdbx_seq_one_letter_code
_entity_poly.pdbx_strand_id
1 'polypeptide(L)' 'MDCVNINICALHTWPEDDYVSLDIFVCNHSKDNNGAAIILYKKIVNLFLPKKVGKKVIKK' A
#
# COMPACT_ATOMS: atom_id res chain seq x y z
N MET A 1 19.48 -12.14 -13.41
CA MET A 1 18.29 -12.80 -13.99
C MET A 1 17.38 -13.03 -12.81
N ASP A 2 16.82 -11.93 -12.32
CA ASP A 2 16.15 -11.87 -11.03
C ASP A 2 14.73 -11.48 -11.34
N CYS A 3 13.85 -12.48 -11.33
CA CYS A 3 12.43 -12.32 -11.62
C CYS A 3 11.83 -11.29 -10.67
N VAL A 4 11.77 -10.05 -11.16
CA VAL A 4 10.86 -8.96 -10.85
C VAL A 4 10.19 -9.09 -9.46
N ASN A 5 10.79 -8.44 -8.46
CA ASN A 5 10.09 -8.02 -7.25
C ASN A 5 9.00 -7.00 -7.66
N ILE A 6 7.88 -7.49 -8.23
CA ILE A 6 6.69 -6.68 -8.50
C ILE A 6 6.13 -6.27 -7.14
N ASN A 7 6.46 -5.04 -6.74
CA ASN A 7 5.76 -4.30 -5.71
C ASN A 7 4.95 -3.24 -6.47
N ILE A 8 3.66 -3.50 -6.70
CA ILE A 8 2.78 -2.53 -7.36
C ILE A 8 2.09 -1.72 -6.26
N CYS A 9 2.20 -0.40 -6.35
CA CYS A 9 1.49 0.55 -5.52
C CYS A 9 0.59 1.39 -6.44
N ALA A 10 -0.71 1.36 -6.21
CA ALA A 10 -1.68 2.22 -6.87
C ALA A 10 -2.28 3.18 -5.85
N LEU A 11 -2.25 4.47 -6.17
CA LEU A 11 -2.85 5.53 -5.37
C LEU A 11 -3.94 6.18 -6.20
N HIS A 12 -5.16 6.21 -5.67
CA HIS A 12 -6.28 6.88 -6.29
C HIS A 12 -6.79 7.96 -5.34
N THR A 13 -6.79 9.22 -5.77
CA THR A 13 -7.22 10.36 -4.97
C THR A 13 -8.44 11.00 -5.59
N TRP A 14 -9.49 11.21 -4.79
CA TRP A 14 -10.69 11.96 -5.12
C TRP A 14 -10.76 13.18 -4.19
N PRO A 15 -10.16 14.32 -4.60
CA PRO A 15 -10.19 15.55 -3.79
C PRO A 15 -11.61 16.10 -3.56
N GLU A 16 -12.57 15.76 -4.43
CA GLU A 16 -13.98 16.17 -4.28
C GLU A 16 -14.66 15.60 -3.03
N ASP A 17 -14.22 14.42 -2.57
CA ASP A 17 -14.78 13.70 -1.42
C ASP A 17 -13.77 13.59 -0.25
N ASP A 18 -12.64 14.31 -0.32
CA ASP A 18 -11.49 14.16 0.60
C ASP A 18 -11.07 12.68 0.79
N TYR A 19 -11.16 11.89 -0.28
CA TYR A 19 -10.97 10.44 -0.24
C TYR A 19 -9.69 10.00 -0.96
N VAL A 20 -8.97 9.07 -0.36
CA VAL A 20 -7.79 8.45 -0.95
C VAL A 20 -7.85 6.93 -0.77
N SER A 21 -7.71 6.21 -1.89
CA SER A 21 -7.51 4.76 -1.91
C SER A 21 -6.05 4.45 -2.17
N LEU A 22 -5.50 3.51 -1.42
CA LEU A 22 -4.12 3.04 -1.53
C LEU A 22 -4.11 1.51 -1.58
N ASP A 23 -3.66 0.99 -2.71
CA ASP A 23 -3.57 -0.45 -2.96
C ASP A 23 -2.09 -0.85 -3.11
N ILE A 24 -1.61 -1.63 -2.15
CA ILE A 24 -0.23 -2.12 -2.12
C ILE A 24 -0.23 -3.63 -2.33
N PHE A 25 0.33 -4.06 -3.45
CA PHE A 25 0.51 -5.46 -3.80
C PHE A 25 1.99 -5.83 -3.68
N VAL A 26 2.27 -6.77 -2.77
CA VAL A 26 3.60 -7.34 -2.59
C VAL A 26 3.57 -8.83 -2.89
N CYS A 27 4.54 -9.29 -3.68
CA CYS A 27 4.77 -10.72 -3.85
C CYS A 27 5.71 -11.22 -2.74
N ASN A 28 5.21 -12.11 -1.89
CA ASN A 28 5.97 -12.69 -0.77
C ASN A 28 6.66 -14.02 -1.13
N HIS A 29 6.73 -14.37 -2.42
CA HIS A 29 7.18 -15.68 -2.90
C HIS A 29 8.68 -15.96 -2.63
N SER A 30 9.52 -14.92 -2.59
CA SER A 30 10.97 -15.09 -2.40
C SER A 30 11.53 -14.44 -1.13
N LYS A 31 10.84 -13.43 -0.56
CA LYS A 31 11.20 -12.74 0.69
C LYS A 31 9.94 -12.20 1.37
N ASP A 32 9.99 -12.03 2.69
CA ASP A 32 8.96 -11.34 3.46
C ASP A 32 8.98 -9.83 3.17
N ASN A 33 8.27 -9.44 2.11
CA ASN A 33 8.07 -8.06 1.68
C ASN A 33 6.92 -7.36 2.43
N ASN A 34 6.21 -8.09 3.30
CA ASN A 34 5.18 -7.55 4.19
C ASN A 34 5.66 -6.34 5.01
N GLY A 35 6.90 -6.39 5.51
CA GLY A 35 7.48 -5.28 6.28
C GLY A 35 7.59 -3.99 5.46
N ALA A 36 8.05 -4.10 4.21
CA ALA A 36 8.15 -2.97 3.29
C ALA A 36 6.78 -2.39 2.95
N ALA A 37 5.76 -3.24 2.72
CA ALA A 37 4.39 -2.81 2.49
C ALA A 37 3.82 -1.99 3.65
N ILE A 38 4.03 -2.45 4.88
CA ILE A 38 3.56 -1.77 6.09
C ILE A 38 4.25 -0.41 6.27
N ILE A 39 5.56 -0.34 6.00
CA ILE A 39 6.32 0.92 6.09
C ILE A 39 5.79 1.92 5.06
N LEU A 40 5.57 1.49 3.82
CA LEU A 40 5.03 2.34 2.76
C LEU A 40 3.64 2.87 3.12
N TYR A 41 2.75 1.97 3.56
CA TYR A 41 1.42 2.34 4.05
C TYR A 41 1.48 3.39 5.16
N LYS A 42 2.32 3.19 6.19
CA LYS A 42 2.47 4.15 7.30
C LYS A 42 2.96 5.51 6.82
N LYS A 43 3.89 5.56 5.87
CA LYS A 43 4.39 6.82 5.28
C LYS A 43 3.27 7.58 4.57
N ILE A 44 2.46 6.88 3.77
CA ILE A 44 1.35 7.52 3.04
C ILE A 44 0.27 8.01 3.99
N VAL A 45 -0.13 7.21 4.99
CA VAL A 45 -1.08 7.65 6.01
C VAL A 45 -0.57 8.89 6.76
N ASN A 46 0.71 8.94 7.13
CA ASN A 46 1.30 10.12 7.77
C ASN A 46 1.37 11.35 6.84
N LEU A 47 1.49 11.14 5.54
CA LEU A 47 1.53 12.23 4.57
C LEU A 47 0.14 12.88 4.40
N PHE A 48 -0.91 12.06 4.30
CA PHE A 48 -2.27 12.54 4.06
C PHE A 48 -3.05 12.90 5.32
N LEU A 49 -2.61 12.45 6.50
CA LEU A 49 -3.29 12.67 7.79
C LEU A 49 -4.81 12.41 7.73
N PRO A 50 -5.26 11.27 7.18
CA PRO A 50 -6.68 11.00 7.00
C PRO A 50 -7.40 10.88 8.35
N LYS A 51 -8.58 11.50 8.47
CA LYS A 51 -9.42 11.41 9.67
C LYS A 51 -9.98 9.99 9.91
N LYS A 52 -10.13 9.20 8.86
CA LYS A 52 -10.67 7.84 8.91
C LYS A 52 -9.87 6.94 7.98
N VAL A 53 -9.45 5.78 8.48
CA VAL A 53 -8.64 4.83 7.71
C VAL A 53 -9.29 3.46 7.74
N GLY A 54 -9.68 2.96 6.56
CA GLY A 54 -10.12 1.58 6.37
C GLY A 54 -8.98 0.72 5.86
N LYS A 55 -8.43 -0.17 6.69
CA LYS A 55 -7.36 -1.10 6.28
C LYS A 55 -7.93 -2.50 6.07
N LYS A 56 -7.72 -3.07 4.90
CA LYS A 56 -8.00 -4.49 4.62
C LYS A 56 -6.72 -5.16 4.13
N VAL A 57 -6.24 -6.16 4.89
CA VAL A 57 -5.07 -6.95 4.51
C VAL A 57 -5.57 -8.31 4.05
N ILE A 58 -5.32 -8.63 2.78
CA ILE A 58 -5.68 -9.92 2.19
C ILE A 58 -4.39 -10.68 1.95
N LYS A 59 -4.29 -11.89 2.52
CA LYS A 59 -3.21 -12.83 2.22
C LYS A 59 -3.78 -13.85 1.24
N LYS A 60 -3.22 -13.89 0.03
CA LYS A 60 -3.50 -14.91 -0.98
C LYS A 60 -2.36 -15.91 -1.06
#